data_AF-A0A369SHH4-F1
#
_entry.id   AF-A0A369SHH4-F1
#
_cell.length_a   1.000
_cell.length_b   1.000
_cell.length_c   1.000
_cell.angle_alpha   90.00
_cell.angle_beta   90.00
_cell.angle_gamma   90.00
#
_symmetry.space_group_name_H-M   'P 1'
#
loop_
_entity.id
_entity.type
_entity.pdbx_description
1 polymer ?
#
loop_
_entity_poly.entity_id
_entity_poly.type
_entity_poly.pdbx_seq_one_letter_code
_entity_poly.pdbx_strand_id
1 'polypeptide(L)'
;MIDSSSASASVIIGNVSRPKSQKSVADAYLCAFPLGFLGLHRFYLGQPLLGLAYLFSGGFFGVGWLHDMLMMPKIVQRVNHRLANPQISKEFSLLEAYVLCLNPGGLLFGLHQFYLGRKGFGTAYCFTASFATIGWFLDIFRMPLLVADARQRVHESEESPVATMKKRPKRLDDAYVMWVFGFLGVHHFYLGNIGFGFAYLFTIGMGGVGWLVDFFRMPVLVRRANTHPPSPFKHLDSAYVLTFPLGFLGLQHFYLGKPGLGLTYLLTFGLVGIGFLADIIRMPFVVREINESIAADQLITVTVDENTENQSVNSNINSLQATNIPYQSPQPPTDLPNEQAKSLLITETSADTINAAAAPPQHHLPEPYGPPPTYQSIVDDNTPEISRRK
;
A
#
# COMPACT_ATOMS: atom_id res chain seq x y z
N MET A 1 -54.13 2.72 -38.87
CA MET A 1 -53.38 4.00 -38.93
C MET A 1 -52.45 4.04 -37.73
N ILE A 2 -51.30 4.70 -37.86
CA ILE A 2 -50.14 4.60 -36.94
C ILE A 2 -50.24 5.64 -35.80
N ASP A 3 -49.36 5.51 -34.79
CA ASP A 3 -48.96 6.50 -33.77
C ASP A 3 -49.88 6.78 -32.56
N SER A 4 -49.36 7.10 -31.35
CA SER A 4 -47.98 6.95 -30.79
C SER A 4 -47.91 7.35 -29.31
N SER A 5 -47.14 6.61 -28.49
CA SER A 5 -46.60 7.02 -27.16
C SER A 5 -47.66 7.37 -26.08
N SER A 6 -47.48 7.31 -24.76
CA SER A 6 -46.33 7.19 -23.85
C SER A 6 -46.93 6.82 -22.46
N ALA A 7 -46.23 6.37 -21.42
CA ALA A 7 -44.83 6.01 -21.27
C ALA A 7 -44.76 4.76 -20.36
N SER A 8 -43.87 3.81 -20.67
CA SER A 8 -43.54 2.72 -19.75
C SER A 8 -42.79 3.29 -18.54
N ALA A 9 -43.47 3.41 -17.40
CA ALA A 9 -42.81 3.71 -16.13
C ALA A 9 -41.95 2.51 -15.72
N SER A 10 -40.69 2.50 -16.17
CA SER A 10 -39.65 1.59 -15.71
C SER A 10 -39.35 1.88 -14.24
N VAL A 11 -40.16 1.29 -13.36
CA VAL A 11 -39.90 1.26 -11.93
C VAL A 11 -38.55 0.56 -11.73
N ILE A 12 -37.50 1.35 -11.54
CA ILE A 12 -36.23 0.90 -10.99
C ILE A 12 -36.56 0.37 -9.59
N ILE A 13 -36.81 -0.94 -9.48
CA ILE A 13 -36.85 -1.62 -8.18
C ILE A 13 -35.40 -1.71 -7.70
N GLY A 14 -34.89 -0.55 -7.26
CA GLY A 14 -33.78 -0.50 -6.33
C GLY A 14 -34.16 -1.38 -5.14
N ASN A 15 -33.29 -2.31 -4.79
CA ASN A 15 -33.59 -3.34 -3.82
C ASN A 15 -33.70 -2.72 -2.42
N VAL A 16 -34.88 -2.19 -2.07
CA VAL A 16 -35.17 -1.53 -0.79
C VAL A 16 -35.00 -2.57 0.31
N SER A 17 -33.79 -2.57 0.86
CA SER A 17 -33.41 -3.45 1.96
C SER A 17 -34.36 -3.15 3.11
N ARG A 18 -35.22 -4.12 3.47
CA ARG A 18 -36.20 -3.95 4.55
C ARG A 18 -35.48 -3.41 5.79
N PRO A 19 -35.97 -2.34 6.44
CA PRO A 19 -35.31 -1.79 7.61
C PRO A 19 -35.20 -2.89 8.67
N LYS A 20 -33.97 -3.15 9.15
CA LYS A 20 -33.73 -4.17 10.18
C LYS A 20 -34.50 -3.76 11.44
N SER A 21 -35.25 -4.71 12.02
CA SER A 21 -36.05 -4.40 13.20
C SER A 21 -35.17 -3.89 14.34
N GLN A 22 -35.68 -2.88 15.05
CA GLN A 22 -35.03 -2.38 16.26
C GLN A 22 -34.95 -3.49 17.31
N LYS A 23 -33.87 -3.47 18.09
CA LYS A 23 -33.62 -4.38 19.20
C LYS A 23 -34.25 -3.81 20.47
N SER A 24 -34.92 -4.67 21.23
CA SER A 24 -35.54 -4.31 22.49
C SER A 24 -34.50 -4.36 23.62
N VAL A 25 -34.59 -3.40 24.55
CA VAL A 25 -33.76 -3.37 25.76
C VAL A 25 -34.15 -4.52 26.69
N ALA A 26 -35.45 -4.81 26.80
CA ALA A 26 -35.96 -5.90 27.63
C ALA A 26 -35.49 -7.27 27.11
N ASP A 27 -35.50 -7.49 25.79
CA ASP A 27 -34.99 -8.72 25.16
C ASP A 27 -33.49 -8.88 25.42
N ALA A 28 -32.72 -7.79 25.34
CA ALA A 28 -31.29 -7.81 25.62
C ALA A 28 -31.01 -8.19 27.09
N TYR A 29 -31.80 -7.69 28.04
CA TYR A 29 -31.73 -8.10 29.45
C TYR A 29 -32.14 -9.57 29.64
N LEU A 30 -33.19 -10.03 28.94
CA LEU A 30 -33.66 -11.42 28.98
C LEU A 30 -32.63 -12.39 28.38
N CYS A 31 -31.90 -12.00 27.32
CA CYS A 31 -30.76 -12.77 26.83
C CYS A 31 -29.57 -12.78 27.79
N ALA A 32 -29.43 -11.75 28.63
CA ALA A 32 -28.34 -11.61 29.58
C ALA A 32 -28.61 -12.24 30.96
N PHE A 33 -29.85 -12.62 31.26
CA PHE A 33 -30.23 -13.31 32.50
C PHE A 33 -31.17 -14.48 32.18
N PRO A 34 -30.78 -15.76 32.40
CA PRO A 34 -29.65 -16.21 33.23
C PRO A 34 -28.33 -16.46 32.47
N LEU A 35 -28.33 -16.54 31.13
CA LEU A 35 -27.21 -17.05 30.32
C LEU A 35 -26.20 -15.97 29.85
N GLY A 36 -26.23 -14.76 30.41
CA GLY A 36 -25.41 -13.64 29.94
C GLY A 36 -23.89 -13.82 30.10
N PHE A 37 -23.45 -14.71 31.00
CA PHE A 37 -22.04 -15.10 31.11
C PHE A 37 -21.53 -15.81 29.84
N LEU A 38 -22.41 -16.45 29.05
CA LEU A 38 -22.09 -17.02 27.74
C LEU A 38 -22.12 -15.98 26.59
N GLY A 39 -22.51 -14.73 26.87
CA GLY A 39 -22.56 -13.66 25.86
C GLY A 39 -23.77 -13.68 24.93
N LEU A 40 -24.86 -14.37 25.29
CA LEU A 40 -26.04 -14.51 24.43
C LEU A 40 -26.65 -13.16 24.00
N HIS A 41 -26.63 -12.16 24.89
CA HIS A 41 -27.03 -10.78 24.60
C HIS A 41 -26.16 -10.12 23.52
N ARG A 42 -24.87 -10.45 23.43
CA ARG A 42 -23.99 -9.96 22.37
C ARG A 42 -24.28 -10.59 21.02
N PHE A 43 -24.69 -11.86 20.99
CA PHE A 43 -25.18 -12.47 19.76
C PHE A 43 -26.51 -11.84 19.29
N TYR A 44 -27.48 -11.62 20.19
CA TYR A 44 -28.75 -10.93 19.88
C TYR A 44 -28.52 -9.51 19.31
N LEU A 45 -27.57 -8.77 19.88
CA LEU A 45 -27.17 -7.43 19.45
C LEU A 45 -26.32 -7.40 18.16
N GLY A 46 -26.07 -8.55 17.52
CA GLY A 46 -25.32 -8.64 16.26
C GLY A 46 -23.81 -8.41 16.42
N GLN A 47 -23.25 -8.69 17.61
CA GLN A 47 -21.84 -8.55 17.95
C GLN A 47 -21.18 -9.92 18.19
N PRO A 48 -21.10 -10.82 17.17
CA PRO A 48 -20.71 -12.22 17.37
C PRO A 48 -19.30 -12.38 17.91
N LEU A 49 -18.38 -11.47 17.58
CA LEU A 49 -17.00 -11.48 18.07
C LEU A 49 -16.91 -11.24 19.59
N LEU A 50 -17.76 -10.35 20.13
CA LEU A 50 -17.88 -10.12 21.57
C LEU A 50 -18.64 -11.28 22.24
N GLY A 51 -19.69 -11.81 21.60
CA GLY A 51 -20.38 -13.01 22.08
C GLY A 51 -19.45 -14.22 22.21
N LEU A 52 -18.61 -14.47 21.21
CA LEU A 52 -17.65 -15.57 21.19
C LEU A 52 -16.58 -15.42 22.28
N ALA A 53 -16.10 -14.19 22.50
CA ALA A 53 -15.18 -13.89 23.61
C ALA A 53 -15.85 -14.14 24.97
N TYR A 54 -17.11 -13.76 25.16
CA TYR A 54 -17.84 -14.04 26.40
C TYR A 54 -18.01 -15.56 26.58
N LEU A 55 -18.42 -16.29 25.54
CA LEU A 55 -18.57 -17.74 25.54
C LEU A 55 -17.31 -18.48 26.01
N PHE A 56 -16.13 -18.10 25.49
CA PHE A 56 -14.85 -18.72 25.86
C PHE A 56 -14.21 -18.19 27.15
N SER A 57 -14.84 -17.24 27.85
CA SER A 57 -14.30 -16.65 29.10
C SER A 57 -15.28 -16.57 30.27
N GLY A 58 -16.53 -16.99 30.09
CA GLY A 58 -17.62 -16.72 31.05
C GLY A 58 -17.88 -15.22 31.25
N GLY A 59 -17.64 -14.39 30.24
CA GLY A 59 -17.65 -12.92 30.38
C GLY A 59 -16.52 -12.38 31.27
N PHE A 60 -15.37 -13.04 31.24
CA PHE A 60 -14.13 -12.76 31.99
C PHE A 60 -14.36 -12.60 33.51
N PHE A 61 -14.80 -13.69 34.15
CA PHE A 61 -15.22 -13.74 35.57
C PHE A 61 -16.41 -12.82 35.92
N GLY A 62 -17.32 -12.60 34.97
CA GLY A 62 -18.57 -11.86 35.21
C GLY A 62 -18.42 -10.33 35.27
N VAL A 63 -17.20 -9.77 35.30
CA VAL A 63 -16.97 -8.31 35.27
C VAL A 63 -17.48 -7.71 33.95
N GLY A 64 -17.24 -8.38 32.82
CA GLY A 64 -17.77 -7.97 31.53
C GLY A 64 -19.31 -8.02 31.48
N TRP A 65 -19.90 -9.07 32.04
CA TRP A 65 -21.35 -9.21 32.17
C TRP A 65 -21.96 -8.09 33.03
N LEU A 66 -21.36 -7.77 34.18
CA LEU A 66 -21.82 -6.68 35.05
C LEU A 66 -21.73 -5.31 34.37
N HIS A 67 -20.61 -5.02 33.69
CA HIS A 67 -20.47 -3.82 32.86
C HIS A 67 -21.57 -3.74 31.79
N ASP A 68 -21.81 -4.85 31.10
CA ASP A 68 -22.84 -4.93 30.06
C ASP A 68 -24.25 -4.73 30.61
N MET A 69 -24.53 -5.18 31.83
CA MET A 69 -25.81 -4.93 32.51
C MET A 69 -26.05 -3.45 32.81
N LEU A 70 -25.01 -2.75 33.30
CA LEU A 70 -25.07 -1.32 33.59
C LEU A 70 -25.18 -0.47 32.31
N MET A 71 -24.52 -0.89 31.22
CA MET A 71 -24.47 -0.14 29.97
C MET A 71 -25.50 -0.60 28.93
N MET A 72 -26.34 -1.60 29.23
CA MET A 72 -27.25 -2.24 28.27
C MET A 72 -28.12 -1.25 27.47
N PRO A 73 -28.79 -0.24 28.08
CA PRO A 73 -29.62 0.70 27.34
C PRO A 73 -28.80 1.48 26.31
N LYS A 74 -27.59 1.94 26.68
CA LYS A 74 -26.68 2.66 25.79
C LYS A 74 -26.20 1.77 24.63
N ILE A 75 -25.96 0.49 24.86
CA ILE A 75 -25.48 -0.39 23.78
C ILE A 75 -26.62 -0.75 22.82
N VAL A 76 -27.82 -1.02 23.34
CA VAL A 76 -29.02 -1.22 22.51
C VAL A 76 -29.31 0.02 21.67
N GLN A 77 -29.22 1.22 22.27
CA GLN A 77 -29.36 2.49 21.55
C GLN A 77 -28.32 2.63 20.42
N ARG A 78 -27.03 2.38 20.70
CA ARG A 78 -25.96 2.40 19.66
C ARG A 78 -26.20 1.38 18.55
N VAL A 79 -26.72 0.19 18.87
CA VAL A 79 -27.07 -0.83 17.87
C VAL A 79 -28.26 -0.37 17.03
N ASN A 80 -29.35 0.10 17.64
CA ASN A 80 -30.54 0.57 16.94
C ASN A 80 -30.25 1.78 16.05
N HIS A 81 -29.39 2.70 16.49
CA HIS A 81 -28.94 3.83 15.69
C HIS A 81 -28.24 3.37 14.39
N ARG A 82 -27.36 2.36 14.46
CA ARG A 82 -26.73 1.76 13.26
C ARG A 82 -27.67 0.89 12.42
N LEU A 83 -28.73 0.33 13.01
CA LEU A 83 -29.77 -0.39 12.25
C LEU A 83 -30.68 0.58 11.48
N ALA A 84 -30.98 1.74 12.05
CA ALA A 84 -31.72 2.82 11.40
C ALA A 84 -30.89 3.54 10.33
N ASN A 85 -29.59 3.72 10.58
CA ASN A 85 -28.65 4.40 9.67
C ASN A 85 -27.50 3.45 9.25
N PRO A 86 -27.69 2.54 8.28
CA PRO A 86 -26.67 1.57 7.87
C PRO A 86 -25.39 2.17 7.28
N GLN A 87 -25.42 3.44 6.87
CA GLN A 87 -24.26 4.20 6.39
C GLN A 87 -23.35 4.65 7.54
N ILE A 88 -23.86 4.73 8.78
CA ILE A 88 -23.06 5.11 9.94
C ILE A 88 -22.14 3.95 10.33
N SER A 89 -20.86 4.27 10.40
CA SER A 89 -19.79 3.32 10.67
C SER A 89 -19.87 2.68 12.07
N LYS A 90 -19.00 1.68 12.28
CA LYS A 90 -18.85 1.02 13.57
C LYS A 90 -17.87 1.80 14.46
N GLU A 91 -18.39 2.49 15.47
CA GLU A 91 -17.59 2.97 16.61
C GLU A 91 -16.77 1.84 17.27
N PHE A 92 -15.51 2.14 17.62
CA PHE A 92 -14.63 1.27 18.40
C PHE A 92 -14.49 1.76 19.84
N SER A 93 -14.79 0.91 20.81
CA SER A 93 -14.60 1.17 22.24
C SER A 93 -13.26 0.62 22.72
N LEU A 94 -12.53 1.42 23.51
CA LEU A 94 -11.25 0.99 24.12
C LEU A 94 -11.46 -0.17 25.10
N LEU A 95 -12.55 -0.15 25.88
CA LEU A 95 -12.89 -1.23 26.78
C LEU A 95 -13.26 -2.52 26.02
N GLU A 96 -14.05 -2.42 24.96
CA GLU A 96 -14.39 -3.59 24.13
C GLU A 96 -13.12 -4.18 23.47
N ALA A 97 -12.17 -3.35 23.06
CA ALA A 97 -10.89 -3.78 22.52
C ALA A 97 -10.01 -4.48 23.59
N TYR A 98 -9.90 -3.94 24.80
CA TYR A 98 -9.17 -4.59 25.91
C TYR A 98 -9.83 -5.90 26.36
N VAL A 99 -11.16 -5.93 26.48
CA VAL A 99 -11.91 -7.15 26.79
C VAL A 99 -11.67 -8.22 25.73
N LEU A 100 -11.61 -7.84 24.45
CA LEU A 100 -11.27 -8.77 23.36
C LEU A 100 -9.79 -9.13 23.27
N CYS A 101 -8.89 -8.34 23.84
CA CYS A 101 -7.46 -8.59 23.84
C CYS A 101 -7.07 -9.55 24.97
N LEU A 102 -7.47 -9.26 26.22
CA LEU A 102 -7.10 -10.02 27.42
C LEU A 102 -7.81 -11.37 27.55
N ASN A 103 -8.87 -11.59 26.78
CA ASN A 103 -9.61 -12.85 26.70
C ASN A 103 -8.72 -14.03 26.24
N PRO A 104 -8.98 -15.28 26.67
CA PRO A 104 -8.34 -16.46 26.07
C PRO A 104 -8.43 -16.52 24.54
N GLY A 105 -9.56 -16.12 23.95
CA GLY A 105 -9.69 -16.01 22.50
C GLY A 105 -8.89 -14.84 21.90
N GLY A 106 -8.73 -13.75 22.66
CA GLY A 106 -7.89 -12.60 22.29
C GLY A 106 -6.41 -12.94 22.21
N LEU A 107 -5.94 -13.69 23.20
CA LEU A 107 -4.62 -14.33 23.21
C LEU A 107 -4.50 -15.26 22.00
N LEU A 108 -5.26 -16.36 21.95
CA LEU A 108 -5.06 -17.44 20.98
C LEU A 108 -5.38 -17.08 19.52
N PHE A 109 -6.35 -16.20 19.27
CA PHE A 109 -6.88 -15.91 17.91
C PHE A 109 -6.84 -14.43 17.53
N GLY A 110 -6.32 -13.53 18.37
CA GLY A 110 -6.21 -12.11 18.05
C GLY A 110 -7.56 -11.42 17.80
N LEU A 111 -8.61 -11.77 18.56
CA LEU A 111 -9.98 -11.25 18.36
C LEU A 111 -10.03 -9.70 18.37
N HIS A 112 -9.19 -9.03 19.16
CA HIS A 112 -9.06 -7.57 19.12
C HIS A 112 -8.61 -7.04 17.75
N GLN A 113 -7.73 -7.73 17.03
CA GLN A 113 -7.29 -7.33 15.69
C GLN A 113 -8.43 -7.43 14.68
N PHE A 114 -9.26 -8.47 14.76
CA PHE A 114 -10.49 -8.57 13.97
C PHE A 114 -11.51 -7.48 14.34
N TYR A 115 -11.65 -7.14 15.62
CA TYR A 115 -12.54 -6.08 16.09
C TYR A 115 -12.17 -4.72 15.51
N LEU A 116 -10.87 -4.42 15.43
CA LEU A 116 -10.25 -3.20 14.87
C LEU A 116 -10.17 -3.20 13.34
N GLY A 117 -10.76 -4.20 12.66
CA GLY A 117 -10.74 -4.32 11.20
C GLY A 117 -9.40 -4.74 10.60
N ARG A 118 -8.38 -5.03 11.41
CA ARG A 118 -7.03 -5.48 10.98
C ARG A 118 -7.04 -6.97 10.65
N LYS A 119 -7.88 -7.38 9.68
CA LYS A 119 -8.10 -8.79 9.31
C LYS A 119 -6.81 -9.59 9.09
N GLY A 120 -5.82 -9.02 8.38
CA GLY A 120 -4.54 -9.69 8.14
C GLY A 120 -3.73 -9.96 9.42
N PHE A 121 -3.80 -9.08 10.42
CA PHE A 121 -3.20 -9.34 11.74
C PHE A 121 -3.98 -10.41 12.51
N GLY A 122 -5.32 -10.34 12.53
CA GLY A 122 -6.14 -11.38 13.15
C GLY A 122 -5.87 -12.77 12.55
N THR A 123 -5.83 -12.87 11.22
CA THR A 123 -5.48 -14.11 10.51
C THR A 123 -4.08 -14.60 10.86
N ALA A 124 -3.09 -13.71 10.97
CA ALA A 124 -1.75 -14.09 11.41
C ALA A 124 -1.78 -14.74 12.81
N TYR A 125 -2.50 -14.15 13.78
CA TYR A 125 -2.57 -14.68 15.15
C TYR A 125 -3.13 -16.11 15.17
N CYS A 126 -4.23 -16.37 14.44
CA CYS A 126 -4.83 -17.71 14.34
C CYS A 126 -3.87 -18.79 13.85
N PHE A 127 -2.97 -18.48 12.91
CA PHE A 127 -2.05 -19.48 12.33
C PHE A 127 -0.73 -19.63 13.07
N THR A 128 -0.31 -18.60 13.82
CA THR A 128 1.07 -18.51 14.33
C THR A 128 1.18 -18.66 15.84
N ALA A 129 0.07 -18.92 16.56
CA ALA A 129 -0.11 -19.42 17.94
C ALA A 129 0.90 -18.98 19.02
N SER A 130 2.20 -19.21 18.82
CA SER A 130 3.31 -18.54 19.51
C SER A 130 3.31 -17.01 19.37
N PHE A 131 2.81 -16.47 18.25
CA PHE A 131 2.65 -15.01 18.01
C PHE A 131 1.71 -14.35 19.03
N ALA A 132 0.80 -15.14 19.61
CA ALA A 132 -0.05 -14.78 20.73
C ALA A 132 0.69 -14.40 22.01
N THR A 133 2.01 -14.56 22.11
CA THR A 133 2.75 -14.17 23.32
C THR A 133 3.29 -12.74 23.19
N ILE A 134 4.30 -12.54 22.35
CA ILE A 134 4.97 -11.23 22.19
C ILE A 134 4.07 -10.21 21.47
N GLY A 135 3.36 -10.62 20.40
CA GLY A 135 2.49 -9.71 19.64
C GLY A 135 1.31 -9.21 20.49
N TRP A 136 0.65 -10.12 21.19
CA TRP A 136 -0.40 -9.81 22.16
C TRP A 136 0.09 -8.93 23.31
N PHE A 137 1.26 -9.23 23.89
CA PHE A 137 1.83 -8.42 24.97
C PHE A 137 2.10 -6.98 24.53
N LEU A 138 2.68 -6.80 23.33
CA LEU A 138 2.86 -5.47 22.73
C LEU A 138 1.52 -4.79 22.40
N ASP A 139 0.51 -5.55 21.99
CA ASP A 139 -0.83 -5.04 21.73
C ASP A 139 -1.50 -4.46 22.98
N ILE A 140 -1.27 -5.00 24.19
CA ILE A 140 -1.82 -4.43 25.45
C ILE A 140 -1.41 -2.95 25.61
N PHE A 141 -0.15 -2.64 25.34
CA PHE A 141 0.38 -1.27 25.41
C PHE A 141 -0.02 -0.44 24.17
N ARG A 142 -0.13 -1.06 22.99
CA ARG A 142 -0.52 -0.38 21.74
C ARG A 142 -2.04 -0.20 21.59
N MET A 143 -2.89 -0.81 22.42
CA MET A 143 -4.36 -0.73 22.33
C MET A 143 -4.91 0.69 22.15
N PRO A 144 -4.47 1.72 22.91
CA PRO A 144 -4.98 3.08 22.74
C PRO A 144 -4.67 3.65 21.34
N LEU A 145 -3.46 3.39 20.84
CA LEU A 145 -3.01 3.80 19.50
C LEU A 145 -3.79 3.06 18.40
N LEU A 146 -4.00 1.75 18.58
CA LEU A 146 -4.72 0.92 17.61
C LEU A 146 -6.23 1.23 17.55
N VAL A 147 -6.84 1.61 18.68
CA VAL A 147 -8.23 2.09 18.71
C VAL A 147 -8.35 3.49 18.10
N ALA A 148 -7.37 4.38 18.34
CA ALA A 148 -7.32 5.69 17.69
C ALA A 148 -7.20 5.58 16.17
N ASP A 149 -6.24 4.79 15.67
CA ASP A 149 -6.08 4.46 14.25
C ASP A 149 -7.38 3.85 13.69
N ALA A 150 -7.98 2.85 14.34
CA ALA A 150 -9.24 2.24 13.89
C ALA A 150 -10.38 3.26 13.74
N ARG A 151 -10.55 4.19 14.70
CA ARG A 151 -11.53 5.29 14.62
C ARG A 151 -11.22 6.27 13.48
N GLN A 152 -9.95 6.65 13.32
CA GLN A 152 -9.51 7.50 12.22
C GLN A 152 -9.85 6.86 10.86
N ARG A 153 -9.65 5.54 10.69
CA ARG A 153 -10.01 4.86 9.43
C ARG A 153 -11.49 4.95 9.11
N VAL A 154 -12.31 4.96 10.15
CA VAL A 154 -13.76 5.09 10.09
C VAL A 154 -14.14 6.51 9.62
N HIS A 155 -13.62 7.55 10.28
CA HIS A 155 -13.90 8.93 9.89
C HIS A 155 -13.45 9.24 8.46
N GLU A 156 -12.24 8.83 8.08
CA GLU A 156 -11.73 8.97 6.70
C GLU A 156 -12.59 8.22 5.66
N SER A 157 -13.23 7.11 6.06
CA SER A 157 -14.14 6.37 5.16
C SER A 157 -15.53 6.99 5.03
N GLU A 158 -15.98 7.74 6.04
CA GLU A 158 -17.22 8.52 6.00
C GLU A 158 -17.03 9.83 5.22
N GLU A 159 -15.89 10.50 5.39
CA GLU A 159 -15.56 11.77 4.72
C GLU A 159 -15.19 11.59 3.24
N SER A 160 -14.50 10.50 2.87
CA SER A 160 -14.17 10.22 1.48
C SER A 160 -14.30 8.73 1.13
N PRO A 161 -15.47 8.30 0.65
CA PRO A 161 -15.68 6.95 0.13
C PRO A 161 -14.67 6.57 -0.97
N VAL A 162 -14.23 7.54 -1.78
CA VAL A 162 -13.22 7.33 -2.84
C VAL A 162 -11.82 7.11 -2.24
N ALA A 163 -11.46 7.81 -1.17
CA ALA A 163 -10.17 7.59 -0.49
C ALA A 163 -10.04 6.18 0.12
N THR A 164 -11.15 5.47 0.38
CA THR A 164 -11.11 4.08 0.86
C THR A 164 -10.44 3.11 -0.13
N MET A 165 -10.42 3.44 -1.43
CA MET A 165 -9.69 2.65 -2.44
C MET A 165 -8.18 2.88 -2.40
N LYS A 166 -7.70 4.00 -1.83
CA LYS A 166 -6.26 4.31 -1.78
C LYS A 166 -5.58 3.42 -0.73
N LYS A 167 -4.65 2.58 -1.19
CA LYS A 167 -3.87 1.66 -0.34
C LYS A 167 -3.12 2.46 0.74
N ARG A 168 -3.49 2.25 2.01
CA ARG A 168 -2.87 2.93 3.17
C ARG A 168 -1.38 2.60 3.31
N PRO A 169 -0.56 3.54 3.83
CA PRO A 169 0.82 3.26 4.17
C PRO A 169 0.92 2.17 5.24
N LYS A 170 1.86 1.25 5.04
CA LYS A 170 2.32 0.24 5.98
C LYS A 170 3.07 0.91 7.13
N ARG A 171 2.84 0.43 8.36
CA ARG A 171 3.46 0.99 9.56
C ARG A 171 4.74 0.19 9.89
N LEU A 172 5.76 0.86 10.42
CA LEU A 172 7.05 0.21 10.71
C LEU A 172 6.95 -0.68 11.97
N ASP A 173 6.22 -0.23 12.98
CA ASP A 173 5.97 -0.95 14.22
C ASP A 173 5.08 -2.18 14.02
N ASP A 174 4.14 -2.13 13.07
CA ASP A 174 3.37 -3.28 12.55
C ASP A 174 4.32 -4.33 11.93
N ALA A 175 5.21 -3.88 11.07
CA ALA A 175 6.11 -4.75 10.33
C ALA A 175 7.14 -5.42 11.25
N TYR A 176 7.63 -4.72 12.29
CA TYR A 176 8.48 -5.31 13.33
C TYR A 176 7.76 -6.34 14.21
N VAL A 177 6.47 -6.15 14.53
CA VAL A 177 5.68 -7.17 15.24
C VAL A 177 5.57 -8.45 14.39
N MET A 178 5.37 -8.30 13.08
CA MET A 178 5.35 -9.44 12.14
C MET A 178 6.72 -10.08 11.92
N TRP A 179 7.81 -9.31 12.05
CA TRP A 179 9.18 -9.81 11.94
C TRP A 179 9.56 -10.78 13.08
N VAL A 180 8.96 -10.70 14.28
CA VAL A 180 9.26 -11.65 15.38
C VAL A 180 9.01 -13.11 14.96
N PHE A 181 8.04 -13.33 14.07
CA PHE A 181 7.73 -14.64 13.45
C PHE A 181 8.04 -14.61 11.94
N GLY A 182 8.95 -13.73 11.55
CA GLY A 182 9.35 -13.47 10.18
C GLY A 182 10.08 -14.64 9.54
N PHE A 183 10.50 -15.66 10.29
CA PHE A 183 10.97 -16.94 9.73
C PHE A 183 9.89 -17.62 8.85
N LEU A 184 8.61 -17.30 9.03
CA LEU A 184 7.52 -17.79 8.18
C LEU A 184 7.15 -16.81 7.03
N GLY A 185 7.84 -15.67 6.92
CA GLY A 185 7.62 -14.67 5.86
C GLY A 185 6.44 -13.72 6.07
N VAL A 186 5.80 -13.72 7.25
CA VAL A 186 4.57 -12.94 7.55
C VAL A 186 4.73 -11.44 7.24
N HIS A 187 5.89 -10.86 7.56
CA HIS A 187 6.20 -9.46 7.29
C HIS A 187 6.26 -9.15 5.78
N HIS A 188 6.78 -10.06 4.96
CA HIS A 188 6.78 -9.91 3.49
C HIS A 188 5.37 -9.94 2.91
N PHE A 189 4.50 -10.84 3.38
CA PHE A 189 3.09 -10.84 2.99
C PHE A 189 2.37 -9.54 3.36
N TYR A 190 2.64 -8.97 4.55
CA TYR A 190 2.09 -7.67 4.96
C TYR A 190 2.56 -6.51 4.09
N LEU A 191 3.84 -6.47 3.73
CA LEU A 191 4.42 -5.46 2.85
C LEU A 191 3.89 -5.59 1.40
N GLY A 192 3.45 -6.78 1.00
CA GLY A 192 2.96 -7.11 -0.35
C GLY A 192 3.99 -7.83 -1.21
N ASN A 193 5.13 -8.23 -0.65
CA ASN A 193 6.19 -8.97 -1.31
C ASN A 193 5.86 -10.47 -1.36
N ILE A 194 4.76 -10.84 -2.02
CA ILE A 194 4.18 -12.21 -1.98
C ILE A 194 5.21 -13.30 -2.33
N GLY A 195 6.05 -13.08 -3.35
CA GLY A 195 7.10 -14.02 -3.74
C GLY A 195 8.17 -14.23 -2.65
N PHE A 196 8.56 -13.18 -1.92
CA PHE A 196 9.44 -13.30 -0.76
C PHE A 196 8.74 -14.00 0.42
N GLY A 197 7.46 -13.75 0.63
CA GLY A 197 6.65 -14.45 1.63
C GLY A 197 6.68 -15.97 1.41
N PHE A 198 6.44 -16.42 0.18
CA PHE A 198 6.56 -17.85 -0.17
C PHE A 198 7.99 -18.38 -0.08
N ALA A 199 8.99 -17.64 -0.55
CA ALA A 199 10.39 -18.05 -0.41
C ALA A 199 10.76 -18.27 1.07
N TYR A 200 10.36 -17.36 1.96
CA TYR A 200 10.57 -17.48 3.40
C TYR A 200 9.79 -18.65 4.02
N LEU A 201 8.53 -18.84 3.63
CA LEU A 201 7.69 -19.94 4.10
C LEU A 201 8.31 -21.33 3.81
N PHE A 202 8.79 -21.54 2.58
CA PHE A 202 9.38 -22.83 2.18
C PHE A 202 10.83 -23.04 2.65
N THR A 203 11.55 -21.97 3.02
CA THR A 203 12.96 -22.05 3.44
C THR A 203 13.20 -21.77 4.92
N ILE A 204 12.12 -21.57 5.70
CA ILE A 204 12.15 -21.19 7.12
C ILE A 204 13.04 -19.94 7.31
N GLY A 205 12.65 -18.85 6.66
CA GLY A 205 13.29 -17.54 6.81
C GLY A 205 14.64 -17.43 6.11
N MET A 206 14.78 -18.12 4.96
CA MET A 206 16.06 -18.32 4.27
C MET A 206 17.11 -18.95 5.19
N GLY A 207 16.77 -20.09 5.80
CA GLY A 207 17.62 -20.76 6.80
C GLY A 207 17.88 -19.91 8.05
N GLY A 208 16.90 -19.11 8.47
CA GLY A 208 17.00 -18.16 9.58
C GLY A 208 17.85 -16.90 9.31
N VAL A 209 18.77 -16.92 8.35
CA VAL A 209 19.65 -15.78 8.06
C VAL A 209 18.88 -14.61 7.44
N GLY A 210 17.98 -14.88 6.49
CA GLY A 210 17.16 -13.83 5.87
C GLY A 210 16.24 -13.15 6.88
N TRP A 211 15.73 -13.90 7.85
CA TRP A 211 15.01 -13.35 9.01
C TRP A 211 15.88 -12.36 9.81
N LEU A 212 17.12 -12.72 10.14
CA LEU A 212 18.03 -11.82 10.89
C LEU A 212 18.39 -10.57 10.08
N VAL A 213 18.73 -10.72 8.79
CA VAL A 213 19.06 -9.59 7.90
C VAL A 213 17.87 -8.65 7.72
N ASP A 214 16.65 -9.18 7.66
CA ASP A 214 15.45 -8.36 7.50
C ASP A 214 15.20 -7.41 8.68
N PHE A 215 15.64 -7.72 9.90
CA PHE A 215 15.55 -6.81 11.06
C PHE A 215 16.11 -5.41 10.75
N PHE A 216 17.28 -5.37 10.10
CA PHE A 216 17.96 -4.15 9.67
C PHE A 216 17.33 -3.55 8.41
N ARG A 217 16.76 -4.37 7.52
CA ARG A 217 16.11 -3.91 6.28
C ARG A 217 14.68 -3.40 6.48
N MET A 218 14.01 -3.71 7.60
CA MET A 218 12.61 -3.33 7.84
C MET A 218 12.27 -1.85 7.52
N PRO A 219 13.09 -0.84 7.90
CA PRO A 219 12.79 0.56 7.59
C PRO A 219 12.79 0.85 6.08
N VAL A 220 13.71 0.22 5.33
CA VAL A 220 13.82 0.33 3.87
C VAL A 220 12.65 -0.39 3.20
N LEU A 221 12.31 -1.60 3.66
CA LEU A 221 11.21 -2.40 3.13
C LEU A 221 9.85 -1.70 3.32
N VAL A 222 9.62 -1.10 4.50
CA VAL A 222 8.39 -0.33 4.79
C VAL A 222 8.34 0.95 3.97
N ARG A 223 9.45 1.70 3.86
CA ARG A 223 9.51 2.89 2.98
C ARG A 223 9.18 2.51 1.54
N ARG A 224 9.82 1.46 0.99
CA ARG A 224 9.60 0.94 -0.36
C ARG A 224 8.14 0.56 -0.61
N ALA A 225 7.50 -0.15 0.32
CA ALA A 225 6.10 -0.56 0.23
C ALA A 225 5.09 0.60 0.26
N ASN A 226 5.54 1.80 0.69
CA ASN A 226 4.72 3.00 0.83
C ASN A 226 4.98 4.05 -0.24
N THR A 227 6.20 4.12 -0.80
CA THR A 227 6.59 5.19 -1.72
C THR A 227 6.31 4.87 -3.19
N HIS A 228 6.22 3.60 -3.56
CA HIS A 228 6.05 3.19 -4.96
C HIS A 228 4.75 2.40 -5.18
N PRO A 229 4.04 2.59 -6.31
CA PRO A 229 3.11 1.59 -6.81
C PRO A 229 3.88 0.29 -7.14
N PRO A 230 3.20 -0.84 -7.42
CA PRO A 230 3.87 -2.09 -7.80
C PRO A 230 4.82 -1.87 -8.97
N SER A 231 6.12 -1.85 -8.68
CA SER A 231 7.15 -1.53 -9.66
C SER A 231 7.81 -2.80 -10.18
N PRO A 232 8.08 -2.92 -11.49
CA PRO A 232 8.83 -4.05 -12.04
C PRO A 232 10.31 -4.04 -11.63
N PHE A 233 10.86 -2.89 -11.21
CA PHE A 233 12.27 -2.73 -10.86
C PHE A 233 12.71 -3.69 -9.74
N LYS A 234 13.89 -4.27 -9.93
CA LYS A 234 14.53 -5.23 -9.03
C LYS A 234 15.43 -4.48 -8.06
N HIS A 235 15.50 -4.96 -6.82
CA HIS A 235 16.31 -4.34 -5.78
C HIS A 235 17.47 -5.24 -5.38
N LEU A 236 18.65 -4.63 -5.29
CA LEU A 236 19.91 -5.32 -5.01
C LEU A 236 19.92 -6.01 -3.64
N ASP A 237 19.36 -5.35 -2.62
CA ASP A 237 19.24 -5.90 -1.26
C ASP A 237 18.33 -7.13 -1.21
N SER A 238 17.24 -7.12 -1.98
CA SER A 238 16.37 -8.29 -2.15
C SER A 238 17.08 -9.43 -2.88
N ALA A 239 17.79 -9.13 -3.97
CA ALA A 239 18.53 -10.15 -4.71
C ALA A 239 19.60 -10.84 -3.84
N TYR A 240 20.37 -10.07 -3.05
CA TYR A 240 21.36 -10.63 -2.12
C TYR A 240 20.75 -11.51 -1.02
N VAL A 241 19.63 -11.12 -0.43
CA VAL A 241 18.94 -11.94 0.59
C VAL A 241 18.35 -13.23 -0.01
N LEU A 242 18.08 -13.26 -1.31
CA LEU A 242 17.69 -14.49 -2.01
C LEU A 242 18.90 -15.37 -2.39
N THR A 243 20.07 -14.76 -2.62
CA THR A 243 21.34 -15.45 -2.86
C THR A 243 21.96 -16.03 -1.58
N PHE A 244 21.91 -15.35 -0.43
CA PHE A 244 22.50 -15.87 0.81
C PHE A 244 21.43 -16.24 1.85
N PRO A 245 21.36 -17.49 2.34
CA PRO A 245 22.29 -18.60 2.14
C PRO A 245 21.88 -19.60 1.05
N LEU A 246 20.67 -19.52 0.49
CA LEU A 246 20.08 -20.56 -0.38
C LEU A 246 20.21 -20.29 -1.89
N GLY A 247 21.17 -19.47 -2.32
CA GLY A 247 21.37 -19.10 -3.73
C GLY A 247 21.70 -20.28 -4.65
N PHE A 248 22.17 -21.41 -4.09
CA PHE A 248 22.30 -22.66 -4.83
C PHE A 248 20.97 -23.25 -5.32
N LEU A 249 19.82 -22.85 -4.74
CA LEU A 249 18.48 -23.20 -5.25
C LEU A 249 18.03 -22.34 -6.44
N GLY A 250 18.76 -21.27 -6.78
CA GLY A 250 18.43 -20.39 -7.91
C GLY A 250 17.28 -19.42 -7.69
N LEU A 251 16.79 -19.24 -6.45
CA LEU A 251 15.67 -18.34 -6.12
C LEU A 251 15.90 -16.90 -6.61
N GLN A 252 17.14 -16.41 -6.55
CA GLN A 252 17.57 -15.12 -7.10
C GLN A 252 17.27 -14.99 -8.61
N HIS A 253 17.46 -16.04 -9.39
CA HIS A 253 17.21 -16.03 -10.84
C HIS A 253 15.71 -15.95 -11.16
N PHE A 254 14.85 -16.61 -10.37
CA PHE A 254 13.40 -16.45 -10.48
C PHE A 254 12.97 -15.02 -10.14
N TYR A 255 13.53 -14.39 -9.09
CA TYR A 255 13.26 -12.98 -8.76
C TYR A 255 13.69 -12.01 -9.88
N LEU A 256 14.85 -12.26 -10.48
CA LEU A 256 15.41 -11.50 -11.60
C LEU A 256 14.69 -11.75 -12.94
N GLY A 257 13.65 -12.59 -12.98
CA GLY A 257 12.89 -12.85 -14.21
C GLY A 257 13.60 -13.77 -15.21
N LYS A 258 14.60 -14.54 -14.77
CA LYS A 258 15.38 -15.49 -15.60
C LYS A 258 15.06 -16.95 -15.20
N PRO A 259 13.83 -17.45 -15.45
CA PRO A 259 13.37 -18.75 -14.95
C PRO A 259 14.19 -19.94 -15.48
N GLY A 260 14.74 -19.84 -16.70
CA GLY A 260 15.64 -20.86 -17.25
C GLY A 260 16.87 -21.08 -16.36
N LEU A 261 17.59 -20.00 -16.00
CA LEU A 261 18.72 -20.07 -15.09
C LEU A 261 18.31 -20.51 -13.68
N GLY A 262 17.14 -20.07 -13.19
CA GLY A 262 16.60 -20.52 -11.91
C GLY A 262 16.38 -22.03 -11.87
N LEU A 263 15.79 -22.60 -12.93
CA LEU A 263 15.60 -24.04 -13.07
C LEU A 263 16.93 -24.79 -13.25
N THR A 264 17.88 -24.23 -14.01
CA THR A 264 19.24 -24.79 -14.11
C THR A 264 19.89 -24.86 -12.72
N TYR A 265 19.85 -23.79 -11.93
CA TYR A 265 20.40 -23.75 -10.58
C TYR A 265 19.70 -24.78 -9.68
N LEU A 266 18.36 -24.84 -9.71
CA LEU A 266 17.58 -25.79 -8.92
C LEU A 266 17.93 -27.26 -9.23
N LEU A 267 18.16 -27.60 -10.50
CA LEU A 267 18.52 -28.96 -10.94
C LEU A 267 20.01 -29.31 -10.74
N THR A 268 20.90 -28.32 -10.60
CA THR A 268 22.36 -28.50 -10.53
C THR A 268 22.97 -28.08 -9.19
N PHE A 269 22.13 -27.74 -8.20
CA PHE A 269 22.53 -27.09 -6.94
C PHE A 269 23.48 -25.89 -7.18
N GLY A 270 23.03 -24.99 -8.06
CA GLY A 270 23.71 -23.74 -8.39
C GLY A 270 24.95 -23.91 -9.27
N LEU A 271 24.97 -24.94 -10.12
CA LEU A 271 26.16 -25.44 -10.81
C LEU A 271 27.29 -25.73 -9.81
N VAL A 272 27.05 -26.74 -8.96
CA VAL A 272 27.99 -27.28 -7.96
C VAL A 272 28.53 -26.18 -7.03
N GLY A 273 27.66 -25.24 -6.64
CA GLY A 273 27.99 -24.09 -5.77
C GLY A 273 28.86 -22.99 -6.41
N ILE A 274 29.59 -23.24 -7.50
CA ILE A 274 30.46 -22.23 -8.15
C ILE A 274 29.61 -21.09 -8.74
N GLY A 275 28.46 -21.41 -9.34
CA GLY A 275 27.53 -20.39 -9.84
C GLY A 275 27.04 -19.45 -8.74
N PHE A 276 26.74 -19.99 -7.56
CA PHE A 276 26.38 -19.19 -6.38
C PHE A 276 27.50 -18.21 -5.95
N LEU A 277 28.77 -18.61 -6.00
CA LEU A 277 29.90 -17.70 -5.74
C LEU A 277 30.00 -16.59 -6.81
N ALA A 278 29.85 -16.95 -8.09
CA ALA A 278 29.86 -15.99 -9.19
C ALA A 278 28.71 -14.97 -9.07
N ASP A 279 27.52 -15.40 -8.66
CA ASP A 279 26.35 -14.55 -8.45
C ASP A 279 26.57 -13.48 -7.38
N ILE A 280 27.26 -13.79 -6.27
CA ILE A 280 27.56 -12.81 -5.21
C ILE A 280 28.32 -11.59 -5.79
N ILE A 281 29.27 -11.85 -6.67
CA ILE A 281 30.10 -10.81 -7.31
C ILE A 281 29.33 -10.13 -8.44
N ARG A 282 28.59 -10.90 -9.26
CA ARG A 282 27.92 -10.40 -10.46
C ARG A 282 26.62 -9.62 -10.17
N MET A 283 26.01 -9.81 -8.99
CA MET A 283 24.68 -9.28 -8.66
C MET A 283 24.45 -7.78 -8.97
N PRO A 284 25.38 -6.86 -8.61
CA PRO A 284 25.15 -5.43 -8.85
C PRO A 284 25.01 -5.11 -10.34
N PHE A 285 25.78 -5.78 -11.19
CA PHE A 285 25.75 -5.62 -12.63
C PHE A 285 24.47 -6.20 -13.24
N VAL A 286 24.06 -7.40 -12.81
CA VAL A 286 22.85 -8.07 -13.33
C VAL A 286 21.58 -7.33 -12.92
N VAL A 287 21.50 -6.84 -11.68
CA VAL A 287 20.35 -6.03 -11.22
C VAL A 287 20.28 -4.72 -11.97
N ARG A 288 21.41 -4.06 -12.25
CA ARG A 288 21.45 -2.83 -13.05
C ARG A 288 21.00 -3.09 -14.49
N GLU A 289 21.58 -4.07 -15.17
CA GLU A 289 21.25 -4.50 -16.54
C GLU A 289 19.74 -4.76 -16.71
N ILE A 290 19.12 -5.49 -15.77
CA ILE A 290 17.69 -5.81 -15.82
C ILE A 290 16.82 -4.57 -15.53
N ASN A 291 17.26 -3.67 -14.65
CA ASN A 291 16.51 -2.44 -14.40
C ASN A 291 16.61 -1.47 -15.59
N GLU A 292 17.75 -1.39 -16.26
CA GLU A 292 17.95 -0.64 -17.49
C GLU A 292 17.06 -1.19 -18.62
N SER A 293 16.97 -2.53 -18.78
CA SER A 293 16.06 -3.12 -19.78
C SER A 293 14.58 -2.87 -19.46
N ILE A 294 14.18 -3.00 -18.18
CA ILE A 294 12.80 -2.69 -17.74
C ILE A 294 12.45 -1.22 -18.01
N ALA A 295 13.38 -0.29 -17.77
CA ALA A 295 13.15 1.12 -18.05
C ALA A 295 12.99 1.39 -19.56
N ALA A 296 13.78 0.72 -20.40
CA ALA A 296 13.68 0.81 -21.85
C ALA A 296 12.33 0.25 -22.37
N ASP A 297 11.89 -0.91 -21.88
CA ASP A 297 10.61 -1.52 -22.26
C ASP A 297 9.42 -0.62 -21.87
N GLN A 298 9.48 0.01 -20.69
CA GLN A 298 8.47 0.97 -20.25
C GLN A 298 8.43 2.23 -21.14
N LEU A 299 9.60 2.76 -21.52
CA LEU A 299 9.68 3.92 -22.42
C LEU A 299 9.10 3.59 -23.80
N ILE A 300 9.47 2.43 -24.37
CA ILE A 300 8.94 1.97 -25.66
C ILE A 300 7.42 1.85 -25.60
N THR A 301 6.88 1.22 -24.55
CA THR A 301 5.42 1.05 -24.38
C THR A 301 4.70 2.40 -24.40
N VAL A 302 5.16 3.39 -23.61
CA VAL A 302 4.55 4.73 -23.58
C VAL A 302 4.63 5.40 -24.96
N THR A 303 5.76 5.32 -25.67
CA THR A 303 5.86 5.92 -27.01
C THR A 303 4.99 5.23 -28.05
N VAL A 304 4.72 3.92 -27.94
CA VAL A 304 3.81 3.20 -28.84
C VAL A 304 2.36 3.60 -28.58
N ASP A 305 1.97 3.73 -27.31
CA ASP A 305 0.63 4.17 -26.92
C ASP A 305 0.37 5.62 -27.39
N GLU A 306 1.30 6.55 -27.13
CA GLU A 306 1.21 7.94 -27.60
C GLU A 306 1.11 8.04 -29.14
N ASN A 307 1.93 7.28 -29.88
CA ASN A 307 1.88 7.29 -31.34
C ASN A 307 0.56 6.70 -31.88
N THR A 308 0.03 5.66 -31.22
CA THR A 308 -1.24 5.01 -31.60
C THR A 308 -2.43 5.94 -31.32
N GLU A 309 -2.44 6.61 -30.17
CA GLU A 309 -3.47 7.60 -29.83
C GLU A 309 -3.43 8.77 -30.82
N ASN A 310 -2.25 9.33 -31.11
CA ASN A 310 -2.09 10.39 -32.11
C ASN A 310 -2.53 9.95 -33.53
N GLN A 311 -2.30 8.70 -33.93
CA GLN A 311 -2.81 8.18 -35.21
C GLN A 311 -4.35 8.06 -35.22
N SER A 312 -4.95 7.64 -34.10
CA SER A 312 -6.41 7.59 -33.95
C SER A 312 -7.06 8.99 -33.96
N VAL A 313 -6.41 9.99 -33.35
CA VAL A 313 -6.87 11.38 -33.38
C VAL A 313 -6.74 11.97 -34.79
N ASN A 314 -5.61 11.78 -35.47
CA ASN A 314 -5.40 12.31 -36.83
C ASN A 314 -6.35 11.68 -37.86
N SER A 315 -6.66 10.38 -37.75
CA SER A 315 -7.66 9.72 -38.61
C SER A 315 -9.09 10.24 -38.36
N ASN A 316 -9.44 10.55 -37.10
CA ASN A 316 -10.72 11.19 -36.76
C ASN A 316 -10.79 12.66 -37.21
N ILE A 317 -9.69 13.39 -37.24
CA ILE A 317 -9.65 14.75 -37.82
C ILE A 317 -9.81 14.69 -39.34
N ASN A 318 -9.13 13.76 -40.02
CA ASN A 318 -9.24 13.59 -41.47
C ASN A 318 -10.65 13.17 -41.92
N SER A 319 -11.39 12.41 -41.11
CA SER A 319 -12.79 12.05 -41.41
C SER A 319 -13.76 13.22 -41.17
N LEU A 320 -13.44 14.16 -40.27
CA LEU A 320 -14.21 15.40 -40.07
C LEU A 320 -13.90 16.47 -41.13
N GLN A 321 -12.66 16.54 -41.61
CA GLN A 321 -12.22 17.46 -42.67
C GLN A 321 -12.66 17.05 -44.09
N ALA A 322 -13.26 15.89 -44.27
CA ALA A 322 -13.79 15.42 -45.56
C ALA A 322 -15.07 16.17 -46.04
N THR A 323 -15.57 17.17 -45.29
CA THR A 323 -16.72 17.99 -45.68
C THR A 323 -16.26 19.24 -46.45
N ASN A 324 -16.04 19.10 -47.75
CA ASN A 324 -15.56 20.17 -48.63
C ASN A 324 -16.50 21.39 -48.67
N ILE A 325 -15.96 22.58 -48.37
CA ILE A 325 -16.39 23.83 -48.99
C ILE A 325 -15.15 24.43 -49.68
N PRO A 326 -15.18 24.68 -51.00
CA PRO A 326 -14.00 25.15 -51.73
C PRO A 326 -13.74 26.63 -51.44
N TYR A 327 -12.55 26.94 -50.93
CA TYR A 327 -12.04 28.31 -50.86
C TYR A 327 -11.10 28.59 -52.04
N GLN A 328 -11.20 29.78 -52.63
CA GLN A 328 -10.60 30.11 -53.92
C GLN A 328 -9.54 31.22 -53.77
N SER A 329 -8.30 30.94 -54.17
CA SER A 329 -7.14 31.80 -53.90
C SER A 329 -7.05 33.04 -54.82
N PRO A 330 -6.86 34.26 -54.27
CA PRO A 330 -6.41 35.42 -55.04
C PRO A 330 -4.93 35.29 -55.45
N GLN A 331 -4.56 35.83 -56.62
CA GLN A 331 -3.17 35.85 -57.16
C GLN A 331 -2.41 37.14 -56.75
N PRO A 332 -1.07 37.12 -56.71
CA PRO A 332 -0.25 38.26 -56.28
C PRO A 332 0.31 39.12 -57.44
N PRO A 333 0.67 40.39 -57.17
CA PRO A 333 1.77 41.09 -57.84
C PRO A 333 2.79 41.70 -56.84
N THR A 334 4.09 41.39 -56.88
CA THR A 334 5.18 41.93 -57.75
C THR A 334 5.68 43.33 -57.35
N ASP A 335 6.87 43.45 -56.74
CA ASP A 335 8.04 44.24 -57.21
C ASP A 335 9.16 44.46 -56.14
N LEU A 336 10.40 44.64 -56.63
CA LEU A 336 11.70 44.86 -55.95
C LEU A 336 12.01 46.40 -55.81
N PRO A 337 13.16 46.95 -55.29
CA PRO A 337 14.52 46.36 -55.19
C PRO A 337 15.47 46.73 -54.00
N ASN A 338 16.40 45.79 -53.76
CA ASN A 338 17.87 45.82 -53.50
C ASN A 338 18.67 46.97 -52.81
N GLU A 339 19.82 46.53 -52.24
CA GLU A 339 21.08 47.21 -51.84
C GLU A 339 21.15 48.19 -50.65
N GLN A 340 21.91 47.78 -49.61
CA GLN A 340 23.06 48.56 -49.12
C GLN A 340 24.13 47.67 -48.43
N ALA A 341 25.40 47.94 -48.75
CA ALA A 341 26.63 47.19 -48.41
C ALA A 341 26.89 46.98 -46.90
N LYS A 342 27.56 45.91 -46.41
CA LYS A 342 28.99 45.54 -46.60
C LYS A 342 29.99 46.66 -46.26
N SER A 343 30.46 46.74 -45.00
CA SER A 343 31.80 47.27 -44.62
C SER A 343 32.10 47.06 -43.13
N LEU A 344 33.37 47.25 -42.72
CA LEU A 344 33.94 47.11 -41.35
C LEU A 344 34.09 45.65 -40.87
N LEU A 345 35.19 44.90 -41.09
CA LEU A 345 36.65 45.17 -41.12
C LEU A 345 37.36 45.07 -39.74
N ILE A 346 37.96 43.89 -39.51
CA ILE A 346 39.31 43.61 -38.94
C ILE A 346 39.84 44.51 -37.81
N THR A 347 40.20 43.88 -36.67
CA THR A 347 41.43 44.25 -35.93
C THR A 347 42.06 43.07 -35.18
N GLU A 348 43.39 43.07 -35.14
CA GLU A 348 44.28 42.23 -34.32
C GLU A 348 45.12 43.15 -33.37
N THR A 349 46.23 42.82 -32.70
CA THR A 349 47.04 41.58 -32.52
C THR A 349 47.72 41.68 -31.14
N SER A 350 47.95 40.56 -30.40
CA SER A 350 49.18 40.41 -29.58
C SER A 350 49.39 39.00 -29.03
N ALA A 351 50.65 38.62 -28.82
CA ALA A 351 51.11 37.27 -28.42
C ALA A 351 51.97 37.28 -27.13
N ASP A 352 52.72 36.19 -26.91
CA ASP A 352 53.79 35.95 -25.90
C ASP A 352 53.28 35.58 -24.46
N THR A 353 53.80 34.58 -23.70
CA THR A 353 55.06 33.81 -23.73
C THR A 353 54.96 32.37 -23.09
N ILE A 354 55.24 31.31 -23.88
CA ILE A 354 56.11 30.11 -23.63
C ILE A 354 55.95 29.13 -22.40
N ASN A 355 55.86 27.81 -22.72
CA ASN A 355 56.22 26.55 -21.96
C ASN A 355 55.44 26.15 -20.67
N ALA A 356 55.03 24.88 -20.41
CA ALA A 356 55.63 23.57 -20.74
C ALA A 356 54.69 22.33 -20.53
N ALA A 357 55.06 21.20 -21.16
CA ALA A 357 54.84 19.79 -20.76
C ALA A 357 53.42 19.13 -20.72
N ALA A 358 53.06 18.54 -21.87
CA ALA A 358 52.39 17.24 -22.11
C ALA A 358 51.67 16.43 -20.99
N ALA A 359 50.36 16.17 -21.20
CA ALA A 359 49.67 14.87 -21.00
C ALA A 359 48.27 14.89 -21.71
N PRO A 360 47.71 13.74 -22.16
CA PRO A 360 46.44 13.71 -22.94
C PRO A 360 45.16 13.82 -22.07
N PRO A 361 44.02 14.22 -22.67
CA PRO A 361 42.83 14.64 -21.91
C PRO A 361 42.10 13.49 -21.21
N GLN A 362 41.72 13.72 -19.95
CA GLN A 362 40.84 12.83 -19.20
C GLN A 362 39.37 13.06 -19.61
N HIS A 363 38.65 11.97 -19.87
CA HIS A 363 37.20 12.01 -20.08
C HIS A 363 36.51 12.38 -18.75
N HIS A 364 35.80 13.51 -18.72
CA HIS A 364 34.92 13.85 -17.60
C HIS A 364 33.77 12.83 -17.50
N LEU A 365 33.73 12.10 -16.38
CA LEU A 365 32.51 11.44 -15.91
C LEU A 365 31.68 12.45 -15.11
N PRO A 366 30.35 12.53 -15.28
CA PRO A 366 29.51 13.40 -14.45
C PRO A 366 29.38 12.84 -13.03
N GLU A 367 29.49 13.70 -12.02
CA GLU A 367 29.33 13.29 -10.62
C GLU A 367 27.89 12.85 -10.29
N PRO A 368 27.71 11.80 -9.46
CA PRO A 368 26.40 11.38 -8.98
C PRO A 368 25.98 12.13 -7.71
N TYR A 369 24.92 12.94 -7.83
CA TYR A 369 24.03 13.38 -6.74
C TYR A 369 24.65 14.12 -5.53
N GLY A 370 24.57 15.45 -5.56
CA GLY A 370 24.70 16.28 -4.36
C GLY A 370 23.58 16.03 -3.33
N PRO A 371 23.74 16.52 -2.09
CA PRO A 371 22.81 16.27 -0.98
C PRO A 371 21.41 16.89 -1.23
N PRO A 372 20.33 16.27 -0.71
CA PRO A 372 18.97 16.77 -0.90
C PRO A 372 18.74 18.11 -0.18
N PRO A 373 17.83 18.96 -0.70
CA PRO A 373 17.58 20.29 -0.13
C PRO A 373 17.02 20.22 1.29
N THR A 374 17.54 21.07 2.16
CA THR A 374 17.06 21.27 3.53
C THR A 374 15.64 21.84 3.50
N TYR A 375 14.68 21.14 4.11
CA TYR A 375 13.32 21.64 4.27
C TYR A 375 13.33 22.87 5.19
N GLN A 376 13.12 24.07 4.61
CA GLN A 376 12.67 25.21 5.40
C GLN A 376 11.23 24.96 5.83
N SER A 377 10.94 25.22 7.11
CA SER A 377 9.60 25.15 7.66
C SER A 377 8.73 26.26 7.05
N ILE A 378 7.75 25.88 6.24
CA ILE A 378 6.65 26.78 5.88
C ILE A 378 5.86 27.02 7.17
N VAL A 379 5.95 28.24 7.69
CA VAL A 379 5.08 28.73 8.75
C VAL A 379 3.82 29.25 8.07
N ASP A 380 2.70 28.54 8.24
CA ASP A 380 1.40 29.02 7.80
C ASP A 380 0.96 30.20 8.69
N ASP A 381 1.24 31.41 8.22
CA ASP A 381 0.79 32.65 8.85
C ASP A 381 -0.69 32.90 8.53
N ASN A 382 -1.57 32.17 9.23
CA ASN A 382 -3.02 32.38 9.24
C ASN A 382 -3.66 31.83 10.54
N THR A 383 -3.27 32.40 11.69
CA THR A 383 -3.99 32.20 12.95
C THR A 383 -4.81 33.45 13.28
N PRO A 384 -6.15 33.38 13.38
CA PRO A 384 -6.95 34.54 13.76
C PRO A 384 -6.69 34.95 15.21
N GLU A 385 -6.30 36.21 15.40
CA GLU A 385 -5.89 36.80 16.67
C GLU A 385 -7.08 36.92 17.65
N ILE A 386 -7.16 36.01 18.63
CA ILE A 386 -8.17 36.10 19.70
C ILE A 386 -7.74 37.19 20.70
N SER A 387 -8.35 38.37 20.57
CA SER A 387 -8.08 39.51 21.44
C SER A 387 -8.33 39.19 22.92
N ARG A 388 -7.35 39.48 23.78
CA ARG A 388 -7.59 39.60 25.22
C ARG A 388 -8.55 40.77 25.48
N ARG A 389 -9.67 40.51 26.14
CA ARG A 389 -10.32 41.51 27.01
C ARG A 389 -10.22 41.07 28.46
N LYS A 390 -10.17 42.07 29.33
CA LYS A 390 -10.09 41.98 30.79
C LYS A 390 -11.42 41.50 31.37
#